data_AF-A0A1B0D2A6-F1
#
_entry.id   AF-A0A1B0D2A6-F1
#
_cell.length_a   1.000
_cell.length_b   1.000
_cell.length_c   1.000
_cell.angle_alpha   90.00
_cell.angle_beta   90.00
_cell.angle_gamma   90.00
#
_symmetry.space_group_name_H-M   'P 1'
#
loop_
_entity.id
_entity.type
_entity.pdbx_description
1 polymer ?
#
loop_
_entity_poly.entity_id
_entity_poly.type
_entity_poly.pdbx_seq_one_letter_code
_entity_poly.pdbx_strand_id
1 'polypeptide(L)'
;MMCLLDYRDYKGTSGIDIDLRRVDIDQCPQRVSSSDVSLPLNIFAGTDKCKPRTTECEAISGLGFRRGSYKCICRRGFYFPDTSSSQKYFNGSTLEEEYEKLMH
;
A
#
# COMPACT_ATOMS: atom_id res chain seq x y z
N MET A 1 33.17 -44.67 20.36
CA MET A 1 33.57 -43.57 19.46
C MET A 1 32.30 -42.86 19.04
N MET A 2 32.14 -41.60 19.46
CA MET A 2 30.94 -40.80 19.30
C MET A 2 31.02 -40.05 17.97
N CYS A 3 30.02 -40.20 17.09
CA CYS A 3 29.83 -39.30 15.94
C CYS A 3 28.90 -38.19 16.38
N LEU A 4 29.40 -36.96 16.41
CA LEU A 4 28.61 -35.75 16.65
C LEU A 4 27.62 -35.56 15.50
N LEU A 5 26.39 -35.15 15.82
CA LEU A 5 25.47 -34.59 14.84
C LEU A 5 25.95 -33.17 14.52
N ASP A 6 26.31 -32.89 13.27
CA ASP A 6 26.53 -31.52 12.80
C ASP A 6 25.20 -30.76 12.88
N TYR A 7 25.06 -29.89 13.88
CA TYR A 7 23.99 -28.91 14.00
C TYR A 7 24.42 -27.63 13.27
N ARG A 8 23.92 -27.43 12.03
CA ARG A 8 24.10 -26.17 11.31
C ARG A 8 22.86 -25.30 11.49
N ASP A 9 22.91 -24.41 12.47
CA ASP A 9 21.92 -23.34 12.63
C ASP A 9 22.19 -22.27 11.56
N TYR A 10 21.35 -22.18 10.53
CA TYR A 10 21.43 -21.09 9.55
C TYR A 10 20.83 -19.82 10.16
N LYS A 11 21.66 -19.00 10.81
CA LYS A 11 21.31 -17.61 11.15
C LYS A 11 21.81 -16.68 10.06
N GLY A 12 21.16 -16.71 8.90
CA GLY A 12 21.35 -15.72 7.84
C GLY A 12 20.42 -14.53 8.07
N THR A 13 20.97 -13.32 8.08
CA THR A 13 20.17 -12.08 7.95
C THR A 13 20.39 -11.50 6.56
N SER A 14 19.32 -11.08 5.90
CA SER A 14 19.38 -10.42 4.60
C SER A 14 19.03 -8.96 4.80
N GLY A 15 19.95 -8.05 4.45
CA GLY A 15 19.71 -6.61 4.45
C GLY A 15 19.47 -6.11 3.03
N ILE A 16 18.44 -5.29 2.83
CA ILE A 16 18.17 -4.62 1.56
C ILE A 16 18.30 -3.12 1.82
N ASP A 17 19.16 -2.45 1.06
CA ASP A 17 19.29 -0.99 1.08
C ASP A 17 18.56 -0.39 -0.12
N ILE A 18 17.66 0.58 0.13
CA ILE A 18 16.78 1.17 -0.89
C ILE A 18 16.92 2.70 -0.80
N ASP A 19 17.31 3.33 -1.90
CA ASP A 19 17.35 4.80 -1.98
C ASP A 19 15.91 5.37 -1.99
N LEU A 20 15.46 5.83 -0.84
CA LEU A 20 14.09 6.32 -0.60
C LEU A 20 13.76 7.62 -1.35
N ARG A 21 14.74 8.27 -1.99
CA ARG A 21 14.53 9.56 -2.68
C ARG A 21 13.75 9.43 -4.00
N ARG A 22 13.70 8.23 -4.57
CA ARG A 22 13.10 7.98 -5.90
C ARG A 22 12.04 6.89 -5.89
N VAL A 23 11.66 6.40 -4.72
CA VAL A 23 10.69 5.32 -4.56
C VAL A 23 9.39 5.91 -4.04
N ASP A 24 8.34 5.84 -4.87
CA ASP A 24 6.97 6.09 -4.43
C ASP A 24 6.38 4.82 -3.81
N ILE A 25 5.49 5.00 -2.84
CA ILE A 25 4.73 3.89 -2.22
C ILE A 25 3.37 3.81 -2.91
N ASP A 26 3.09 2.68 -3.55
CA ASP A 26 1.76 2.37 -4.08
C ASP A 26 1.02 1.46 -3.08
N GLN A 27 0.05 2.02 -2.37
CA GLN A 27 -0.71 1.29 -1.36
C GLN A 27 -1.97 0.63 -1.92
N CYS A 28 -2.31 0.91 -3.19
CA CYS A 28 -3.52 0.42 -3.79
C CYS A 28 -3.41 -1.08 -4.12
N PRO A 29 -4.54 -1.80 -4.22
CA PRO A 29 -4.52 -3.23 -4.52
C PRO A 29 -3.89 -3.49 -5.90
N GLN A 30 -2.88 -4.36 -5.96
CA GLN A 30 -2.24 -4.75 -7.21
C GLN A 30 -3.24 -5.53 -8.06
N ARG A 31 -3.62 -4.98 -9.21
CA ARG A 31 -4.52 -5.66 -10.14
C ARG A 31 -3.70 -6.69 -10.91
N VAL A 32 -3.89 -7.96 -10.57
CA VAL A 32 -3.30 -9.07 -11.34
C VAL A 32 -4.07 -9.17 -12.66
N SER A 33 -3.58 -8.52 -13.72
CA SER A 33 -4.09 -8.78 -15.07
C SER A 33 -3.67 -10.18 -15.48
N SER A 34 -4.61 -11.00 -15.94
CA SER A 34 -4.42 -12.38 -16.41
C SER A 34 -3.53 -12.52 -17.67
N SER A 35 -2.98 -11.41 -18.16
CA SER A 35 -2.02 -11.34 -19.25
C SER A 35 -0.62 -11.13 -18.69
N ASP A 36 0.06 -12.24 -18.45
CA ASP A 36 1.49 -12.49 -18.61
C ASP A 36 2.38 -11.25 -18.85
N VAL A 37 2.71 -10.51 -17.79
CA VAL A 37 3.93 -9.69 -17.68
C VAL A 37 4.31 -9.69 -16.21
N SER A 38 5.58 -10.03 -15.93
CA SER A 38 6.21 -9.91 -14.62
C SER A 38 6.20 -8.45 -14.15
N LEU A 39 5.06 -7.94 -13.67
CA LEU A 39 5.05 -6.69 -12.92
C LEU A 39 5.88 -6.90 -11.65
N PRO A 40 6.76 -5.94 -11.29
CA PRO A 40 7.40 -5.94 -10.00
C PRO A 40 6.36 -6.14 -8.89
N LEU A 41 6.65 -7.04 -7.95
CA LEU A 41 5.80 -7.25 -6.79
C LEU A 41 5.67 -5.93 -6.02
N ASN A 42 4.45 -5.42 -5.91
CA ASN A 42 4.19 -4.26 -5.07
C ASN A 42 3.98 -4.74 -3.63
N ILE A 43 5.02 -4.65 -2.81
CA ILE A 43 4.99 -5.06 -1.40
C ILE A 43 4.07 -4.19 -0.53
N PHE A 44 3.68 -3.01 -1.02
CA PHE A 44 2.81 -2.07 -0.31
C PHE A 44 1.35 -2.21 -0.73
N ALA A 45 1.05 -3.04 -1.73
CA ALA A 45 -0.29 -3.20 -2.27
C ALA A 45 -1.30 -3.65 -1.21
N GLY A 46 -2.49 -3.04 -1.24
CA GLY A 46 -3.61 -3.36 -0.34
C GLY A 46 -3.41 -2.90 1.10
N THR A 47 -2.46 -1.99 1.36
CA THR A 47 -2.29 -1.35 2.67
C THR A 47 -3.10 -0.04 2.80
N ASP A 48 -3.83 0.35 1.74
CA ASP A 48 -4.73 1.48 1.74
C ASP A 48 -5.87 1.34 2.76
N LYS A 49 -6.46 2.48 3.16
CA LYS A 49 -7.61 2.55 4.07
C LYS A 49 -8.91 2.86 3.34
N CYS A 50 -8.95 2.67 2.02
CA CYS A 50 -10.19 2.87 1.27
C CYS A 50 -11.21 1.78 1.67
N LYS A 51 -12.51 2.11 1.57
CA LYS A 51 -13.57 1.13 1.80
C LYS A 51 -13.80 0.32 0.51
N PRO A 52 -13.37 -0.95 0.42
CA PRO A 52 -13.35 -1.69 -0.85
C PRO A 52 -14.75 -1.94 -1.43
N ARG A 53 -15.82 -1.84 -0.64
CA ARG A 53 -17.20 -2.01 -1.14
C ARG A 53 -17.72 -0.76 -1.87
N THR A 54 -17.31 0.43 -1.44
CA THR A 54 -17.91 1.70 -1.86
C THR A 54 -16.94 2.60 -2.62
N THR A 55 -15.64 2.38 -2.45
CA THR A 55 -14.57 3.18 -3.06
C THR A 55 -13.56 2.33 -3.81
N GLU A 56 -12.76 2.99 -4.63
CA GLU A 56 -11.64 2.46 -5.39
C GLU A 56 -10.39 3.30 -5.10
N CYS A 57 -9.25 2.63 -4.88
CA CYS A 57 -7.98 3.28 -4.58
C CYS A 57 -7.28 3.66 -5.88
N GLU A 58 -6.80 4.91 -5.97
CA GLU A 58 -5.92 5.40 -7.04
C GLU A 58 -4.66 5.98 -6.41
N ALA A 59 -3.50 5.43 -6.77
CA ALA A 59 -2.21 5.87 -6.25
C ALA A 59 -1.82 7.24 -6.82
N ILE A 60 -1.10 8.03 -6.02
CA ILE A 60 -0.60 9.35 -6.39
C ILE A 60 0.93 9.27 -6.39
N SER A 61 1.53 9.31 -7.58
CA SER A 61 2.98 9.31 -7.76
C SER A 61 3.61 10.69 -7.50
N GLY A 62 4.91 10.71 -7.22
CA GLY A 62 5.70 11.94 -7.04
C GLY A 62 5.66 12.54 -5.64
N LEU A 63 5.14 11.80 -4.65
CA LEU A 63 5.11 12.22 -3.25
C LEU A 63 6.27 11.64 -2.43
N GLY A 64 7.07 10.77 -3.03
CA GLY A 64 8.21 10.11 -2.41
C GLY A 64 7.82 8.97 -1.48
N PHE A 65 8.77 8.54 -0.66
CA PHE A 65 8.59 7.39 0.22
C PHE A 65 7.74 7.74 1.47
N ARG A 66 6.43 7.87 1.28
CA ARG A 66 5.47 8.16 2.35
C ARG A 66 4.15 7.43 2.15
N ARG A 67 3.51 7.06 3.27
CA ARG A 67 2.15 6.52 3.30
C ARG A 67 1.13 7.65 3.05
N GLY A 68 -0.07 7.27 2.61
CA GLY A 68 -1.15 8.20 2.31
C GLY A 68 -1.07 8.80 0.90
N SER A 69 -0.20 8.26 0.04
CA SER A 69 -0.02 8.70 -1.35
C SER A 69 -1.05 8.06 -2.29
N TYR A 70 -2.33 8.18 -1.94
CA TYR A 70 -3.45 7.66 -2.71
C TYR A 70 -4.70 8.51 -2.48
N LYS A 71 -5.70 8.34 -3.34
CA LYS A 71 -7.06 8.87 -3.17
C LYS A 71 -8.08 7.75 -3.29
N CYS A 72 -9.13 7.81 -2.49
CA CYS A 72 -10.26 6.88 -2.58
C CYS A 72 -11.40 7.54 -3.34
N ILE A 73 -11.68 7.04 -4.54
CA ILE A 73 -12.76 7.54 -5.41
C ILE A 73 -13.99 6.68 -5.20
N CYS A 74 -15.17 7.29 -5.15
CA CYS A 74 -16.43 6.55 -5.06
C CYS A 74 -16.65 5.67 -6.29
N ARG A 75 -17.04 4.41 -6.08
CA ARG A 75 -17.46 3.52 -7.16
C ARG A 75 -18.74 4.03 -7.80
N ARG A 76 -19.03 3.60 -9.03
CA ARG A 76 -20.30 3.88 -9.72
C ARG A 76 -21.48 3.50 -8.80
N GLY A 77 -22.42 4.43 -8.63
CA GLY A 77 -23.57 4.27 -7.73
C GLY A 77 -23.36 4.77 -6.29
N PHE A 78 -22.14 5.14 -5.90
CA PHE A 78 -21.84 5.83 -4.64
C PHE A 78 -21.44 7.27 -4.91
N TYR A 79 -21.70 8.16 -3.95
CA TYR A 79 -21.38 9.58 -4.06
C TYR A 79 -20.59 10.06 -2.84
N PHE A 80 -19.79 11.10 -3.07
CA PHE A 80 -19.11 11.80 -1.99
C PHE A 80 -20.17 12.57 -1.16
N PRO A 81 -20.16 12.49 0.18
CA PRO A 81 -21.22 13.07 1.01
C PRO A 81 -21.41 14.57 0.79
N ASP A 82 -20.30 15.29 0.57
CA ASP A 82 -20.33 16.70 0.23
C ASP A 82 -20.41 16.90 -1.28
N THR A 83 -21.63 17.09 -1.78
CA THR A 83 -21.88 17.32 -3.21
C THR A 83 -21.38 18.67 -3.72
N SER A 84 -21.10 19.62 -2.81
CA SER A 84 -20.64 20.97 -3.13
C SER A 84 -19.11 21.08 -3.24
N SER A 85 -18.39 20.09 -2.68
CA SER A 85 -16.94 20.03 -2.78
C SER A 85 -16.44 19.93 -4.23
N SER A 86 -15.39 20.69 -4.54
CA SER A 86 -14.66 20.59 -5.80
C SER A 86 -13.88 19.27 -5.90
N GLN A 87 -13.49 18.69 -4.78
CA GLN A 87 -12.77 17.42 -4.70
C GLN A 87 -13.70 16.32 -4.18
N LYS A 88 -14.11 15.42 -5.09
CA LYS A 88 -15.05 14.30 -4.81
C LYS A 88 -14.33 12.98 -4.54
N TYR A 89 -13.34 13.01 -3.65
CA TYR A 89 -12.57 11.84 -3.23
C TYR A 89 -12.10 12.00 -1.78
N PHE A 90 -11.81 10.89 -1.12
CA PHE A 90 -11.16 10.91 0.19
C PHE A 90 -9.64 10.91 0.01
N ASN A 91 -8.94 11.83 0.67
CA ASN A 91 -7.49 11.92 0.61
C ASN A 91 -6.86 10.84 1.49
N GLY A 92 -5.96 10.03 0.92
CA GLY A 92 -5.29 8.95 1.62
C GLY A 92 -4.46 9.43 2.81
N SER A 93 -3.84 10.62 2.73
CA SER A 93 -3.05 11.18 3.82
C SER A 93 -3.92 11.45 5.06
N THR A 94 -5.12 12.03 4.86
CA THR A 94 -6.10 12.24 5.93
C THR A 94 -6.64 10.92 6.46
N LEU A 95 -6.89 9.94 5.58
CA LEU A 95 -7.37 8.62 6.02
C LEU A 95 -6.35 7.88 6.89
N GLU A 96 -5.06 7.95 6.57
CA GLU A 96 -4.02 7.35 7.41
C GLU A 96 -3.95 8.03 8.79
N GLU A 97 -4.05 9.36 8.84
CA GLU A 97 -4.04 10.13 10.10
C GLU A 97 -5.23 9.77 11.00
N GLU A 98 -6.45 9.77 10.44
CA GLU A 98 -7.65 9.40 11.19
C GLU A 98 -7.64 7.94 11.63
N TYR A 99 -7.08 7.05 10.82
CA TYR A 99 -6.91 5.64 11.19
C TYR A 99 -5.91 5.47 12.35
N GLU A 100 -4.83 6.24 12.38
CA GLU A 100 -3.86 6.22 13.47
C GLU A 100 -4.46 6.71 14.79
N LYS A 101 -5.33 7.73 14.73
CA LYS A 101 -6.10 8.20 15.90
C LYS A 101 -7.06 7.14 16.46
N LEU A 102 -7.66 6.31 15.60
CA LEU A 102 -8.56 5.24 16.02
C LEU A 102 -7.84 4.04 16.67
N MET A 103 -6.52 3.94 16.47
CA MET A 103 -5.70 2.83 16.98
C MET A 103 -5.01 3.14 18.32
N HIS A 104 -5.17 4.36 18.84
CA HIS A 104 -4.70 4.80 20.15
C HIS A 104 -5.88 5.16 21.06
#